data_AF-A0A6N8VMQ9-F1
#
_entry.id   AF-A0A6N8VMQ9-F1
#
_cell.length_a   1.000
_cell.length_b   1.000
_cell.length_c   1.000
_cell.angle_alpha   90.00
_cell.angle_beta   90.00
_cell.angle_gamma   90.00
#
_symmetry.space_group_name_H-M   'P 1'
#
loop_
_entity.id
_entity.type
_entity.pdbx_description
1 polymer ?
#
loop_
_entity_poly.entity_id
_entity_poly.type
_entity_poly.pdbx_seq_one_letter_code
_entity_poly.pdbx_strand_id
1 'polypeptide(L)'
;LACIHCDRCNDICPVDLVAHDIYQLIHISDIDAAMDKGLSDCILCGSCDAVCPSHIPLTRIYRNAKYRRRDIYEQRKLAMQAQSRYEARNDRLMQQELKTQQSRQNRKEQLKAQIKKKSASY
;
A
#
# COMPACT_ATOMS: atom_id res chain seq x y z
N LEU A 1 4.14 3.00 -31.31
CA LEU A 1 5.53 3.46 -31.50
C LEU A 1 6.26 3.37 -30.17
N ALA A 2 7.52 2.92 -30.18
CA ALA A 2 8.34 2.76 -28.99
C ALA A 2 9.18 4.03 -28.72
N CYS A 3 9.55 4.26 -27.46
CA CYS A 3 10.47 5.33 -27.09
C CYS A 3 11.89 4.99 -27.56
N ILE A 4 12.61 5.98 -28.09
CA ILE A 4 14.00 5.82 -28.58
C ILE A 4 15.04 6.46 -27.65
N HIS A 5 14.64 6.84 -26.44
CA HIS A 5 15.55 7.41 -25.42
C HIS A 5 16.36 8.62 -25.90
N CYS A 6 15.70 9.56 -26.59
CA CYS A 6 16.36 10.76 -27.14
C CYS A 6 16.38 11.98 -26.20
N ASP A 7 15.80 11.90 -24.99
CA ASP A 7 15.75 12.93 -23.94
C ASP A 7 15.19 14.33 -24.27
N ARG A 8 14.79 14.61 -25.52
CA ARG A 8 14.15 15.88 -25.94
C ARG A 8 12.98 16.33 -25.07
N CYS A 9 12.26 15.39 -24.45
CA CYS A 9 11.14 15.71 -23.56
C CYS A 9 11.58 16.38 -22.25
N ASN A 10 12.82 16.18 -21.80
CA ASN A 10 13.41 16.82 -20.63
C ASN A 10 13.78 18.27 -20.97
N ASP A 11 14.47 18.47 -22.09
CA ASP A 11 15.02 19.78 -22.50
C ASP A 11 13.94 20.87 -22.70
N ILE A 12 12.72 20.47 -23.07
CA ILE A 12 11.63 21.40 -23.35
C ILE A 12 10.66 21.59 -22.18
N CYS A 13 10.88 20.90 -21.06
CA CYS A 13 9.92 20.93 -19.96
C CYS A 13 9.93 22.29 -19.26
N PRO A 14 8.80 23.02 -19.17
CA PRO A 14 8.76 24.35 -18.55
C PRO A 14 8.88 24.32 -17.01
N VAL A 15 8.88 23.13 -16.42
CA VAL A 15 9.00 22.89 -14.97
C VAL A 15 10.17 21.96 -14.65
N ASP A 16 11.12 21.81 -15.60
CA ASP A 16 12.36 21.06 -15.44
C ASP A 16 12.20 19.62 -14.95
N LEU A 17 11.11 18.95 -15.39
CA LEU A 17 10.90 17.54 -15.07
C LEU A 17 11.84 16.65 -15.86
N VAL A 18 12.32 15.59 -15.20
CA VAL A 18 12.97 14.45 -15.87
C VAL A 18 11.88 13.55 -16.48
N ALA A 19 11.21 14.07 -17.50
CA ALA A 19 10.10 13.43 -18.20
C ALA A 19 10.46 12.03 -18.71
N HIS A 20 11.69 11.81 -19.17
CA HIS A 20 12.15 10.50 -19.61
C HIS A 20 12.04 9.44 -18.50
N ASP A 21 12.63 9.71 -17.33
CA ASP A 21 12.58 8.81 -16.17
C ASP A 21 11.14 8.54 -15.73
N ILE A 22 10.32 9.60 -15.62
CA ILE A 22 8.91 9.50 -15.24
C ILE A 22 8.15 8.59 -16.21
N TYR A 23 8.39 8.73 -17.52
CA TYR A 23 7.79 7.86 -18.52
C TYR A 23 8.20 6.40 -18.33
N GLN A 24 9.48 6.10 -18.08
CA GLN A 24 9.95 4.73 -17.83
C GLN A 24 9.28 4.11 -16.61
N LEU A 25 9.19 4.85 -15.51
CA LEU A 25 8.54 4.41 -14.28
C LEU A 25 7.05 4.11 -14.51
N ILE A 26 6.34 4.97 -15.24
CA ILE A 26 4.95 4.72 -15.60
C ILE A 26 4.83 3.51 -16.54
N HIS A 27 5.79 3.29 -17.44
CA HIS A 27 5.78 2.17 -18.37
C HIS A 27 5.88 0.82 -17.65
N ILE A 28 6.68 0.73 -16.58
CA ILE A 28 6.75 -0.43 -15.69
C ILE A 28 5.63 -0.44 -14.62
N SER A 29 4.65 0.46 -14.72
CA SER A 29 3.54 0.63 -13.77
C SER A 29 3.94 1.02 -12.34
N ASP A 30 5.14 1.56 -12.14
CA ASP A 30 5.58 2.12 -10.86
C ASP A 30 5.17 3.60 -10.74
N ILE A 31 3.90 3.80 -10.39
CA ILE A 31 3.31 5.13 -10.29
C ILE A 31 3.84 5.88 -9.06
N ASP A 32 4.16 5.20 -7.97
CA ASP A 32 4.65 5.86 -6.76
C ASP A 32 6.05 6.43 -6.99
N ALA A 33 6.97 5.64 -7.56
CA ALA A 33 8.29 6.15 -7.93
C ALA A 33 8.21 7.30 -8.94
N ALA A 34 7.25 7.25 -9.88
CA ALA A 34 7.02 8.35 -10.81
C ALA A 34 6.59 9.63 -10.08
N MET A 35 5.78 9.51 -9.02
CA MET A 35 5.40 10.65 -8.16
C MET A 35 6.58 11.18 -7.36
N ASP A 36 7.42 10.32 -6.81
CA ASP A 36 8.64 10.71 -6.08
C ASP A 36 9.64 11.45 -6.98
N LYS A 37 9.63 11.12 -8.28
CA LYS A 37 10.41 11.82 -9.33
C LYS A 37 9.79 13.14 -9.81
N GLY A 38 8.68 13.59 -9.20
CA GLY A 38 8.07 14.89 -9.50
C GLY A 38 6.89 14.83 -10.48
N LEU A 39 6.32 13.66 -10.79
CA LEU A 39 5.12 13.60 -11.65
C LEU A 39 3.99 14.51 -11.11
N SER A 40 3.89 14.75 -9.80
CA SER A 40 2.97 15.74 -9.20
C SER A 40 3.05 17.11 -9.84
N ASP A 41 4.25 17.56 -10.17
CA ASP A 41 4.55 18.95 -10.54
C ASP A 41 4.27 19.20 -12.02
N CYS A 42 4.03 18.14 -12.79
CA CYS A 42 3.66 18.22 -14.20
C CYS A 42 2.36 19.01 -14.40
N ILE A 43 2.45 20.18 -15.03
CA ILE A 43 1.31 21.04 -15.37
C ILE A 43 0.54 20.61 -16.63
N LEU A 44 0.88 19.48 -17.23
CA LEU A 44 0.25 18.94 -18.44
C LEU A 44 0.27 19.92 -19.64
N CYS A 45 1.37 20.65 -19.83
CA CYS A 45 1.50 21.67 -20.88
C CYS A 45 1.55 21.13 -22.32
N GLY A 46 1.89 19.86 -22.55
CA GLY A 46 1.96 19.29 -23.89
C GLY A 46 3.29 19.44 -24.63
N SER A 47 4.28 20.17 -24.09
CA SER A 47 5.56 20.40 -24.77
C SER A 47 6.29 19.10 -25.13
N CYS A 48 6.23 18.11 -24.24
CA CYS A 48 6.86 16.81 -24.44
C CYS A 48 6.22 15.97 -25.56
N ASP A 49 4.92 16.13 -25.83
CA ASP A 49 4.23 15.46 -26.93
C ASP A 49 4.65 16.03 -28.27
N ALA A 50 4.80 17.37 -28.33
CA ALA A 50 5.13 18.09 -29.55
C ALA A 50 6.55 17.78 -30.05
N VAL A 51 7.52 17.60 -29.15
CA VAL A 51 8.93 17.34 -29.52
C VAL A 51 9.26 15.86 -29.69
N CYS A 52 8.34 14.95 -29.33
CA CYS A 52 8.63 13.52 -29.34
C CYS A 52 8.73 12.98 -30.79
N PRO A 53 9.90 12.49 -31.24
CA PRO A 53 10.06 11.94 -32.59
C PRO A 53 9.27 10.64 -32.79
N SER A 54 8.98 9.92 -31.71
CA SER A 54 8.15 8.71 -31.71
C SER A 54 6.65 8.99 -31.61
N HIS A 55 6.24 10.27 -31.56
CA HIS A 55 4.85 10.69 -31.40
C HIS A 55 4.13 10.04 -30.20
N ILE A 56 4.85 9.89 -29.09
CA ILE A 56 4.29 9.32 -27.85
C ILE A 56 3.45 10.40 -27.15
N PRO A 57 2.17 10.13 -26.80
CA PRO A 57 1.33 11.08 -26.09
C PRO A 57 1.63 11.07 -24.58
N LEU A 58 2.80 11.56 -24.19
CA LEU A 58 3.28 11.66 -22.81
C LEU A 58 2.30 12.41 -21.89
N THR A 59 1.71 13.51 -22.34
CA THR A 59 0.72 14.26 -21.53
C THR A 59 -0.48 13.41 -21.15
N ARG A 60 -0.97 12.59 -22.08
CA ARG A 60 -2.08 11.65 -21.81
C ARG A 60 -1.65 10.57 -20.82
N ILE A 61 -0.43 10.06 -20.96
CA ILE A 61 0.13 9.04 -20.06
C ILE A 61 0.29 9.61 -18.64
N TYR A 62 0.85 10.81 -18.50
CA TYR A 62 1.05 11.48 -17.20
C TYR A 62 -0.28 11.82 -16.53
N ARG A 63 -1.25 12.30 -17.29
CA ARG A 63 -2.62 12.52 -16.78
C ARG A 63 -3.21 11.23 -16.23
N ASN A 64 -3.12 10.13 -16.98
CA ASN A 64 -3.64 8.84 -16.54
C ASN A 64 -2.90 8.32 -15.31
N ALA A 65 -1.58 8.47 -15.24
CA ALA A 65 -0.79 8.09 -14.09
C ALA A 65 -1.19 8.87 -12.81
N LYS A 66 -1.41 10.20 -12.94
CA LYS A 66 -1.93 11.02 -11.83
C LYS A 66 -3.29 10.54 -11.34
N TYR A 67 -4.18 10.12 -12.23
CA TYR A 67 -5.48 9.55 -11.83
C TYR A 67 -5.31 8.19 -11.15
N ARG A 68 -4.52 7.28 -11.75
CA ARG A 68 -4.25 5.94 -11.17
C ARG A 68 -3.70 6.01 -9.75
N ARG A 69 -2.90 7.03 -9.41
CA ARG A 69 -2.41 7.23 -8.05
C ARG A 69 -3.56 7.30 -7.03
N ARG A 70 -4.65 8.00 -7.36
CA ARG A 70 -5.81 8.12 -6.47
C ARG A 70 -6.44 6.76 -6.20
N ASP A 71 -6.60 5.95 -7.26
CA ASP A 71 -7.18 4.62 -7.14
C ASP A 71 -6.28 3.68 -6.33
N ILE A 72 -4.97 3.70 -6.58
CA ILE A 72 -3.97 2.94 -5.81
C ILE A 72 -4.03 3.33 -4.33
N TYR A 73 -4.09 4.63 -4.04
CA TYR A 73 -4.19 5.13 -2.67
C TYR A 73 -5.46 4.67 -1.95
N GLU A 74 -6.63 4.77 -2.59
CA GLU A 74 -7.88 4.31 -1.99
C GLU A 74 -7.89 2.79 -1.78
N GLN A 75 -7.37 2.01 -2.73
CA GLN A 75 -7.23 0.56 -2.58
C GLN A 75 -6.32 0.19 -1.41
N ARG A 76 -5.16 0.86 -1.27
CA ARG A 76 -4.24 0.66 -0.13
C ARG A 76 -4.91 1.00 1.19
N LYS A 77 -5.62 2.12 1.26
CA LYS A 77 -6.36 2.54 2.45
C LYS A 77 -7.41 1.51 2.86
N LEU A 78 -8.20 1.01 1.91
CA LEU A 78 -9.20 -0.03 2.16
C LEU A 78 -8.55 -1.34 2.63
N ALA A 79 -7.44 -1.75 2.00
CA ALA A 79 -6.69 -2.94 2.38
C ALA A 79 -6.14 -2.82 3.81
N MET A 80 -5.55 -1.67 4.17
CA MET A 80 -5.06 -1.39 5.52
C MET A 80 -6.19 -1.45 6.55
N GLN A 81 -7.36 -0.89 6.24
CA GLN A 81 -8.53 -0.96 7.12
C GLN A 81 -9.05 -2.39 7.29
N ALA A 82 -9.09 -3.18 6.22
CA ALA A 82 -9.50 -4.58 6.27
C ALA A 82 -8.53 -5.41 7.13
N GLN A 83 -7.23 -5.19 6.97
CA GLN A 83 -6.19 -5.84 7.77
C GLN A 83 -6.35 -5.51 9.26
N SER A 84 -6.47 -4.22 9.61
CA SER A 84 -6.66 -3.79 11.01
C SER A 84 -7.91 -4.42 11.64
N ARG A 85 -9.01 -4.53 10.88
CA ARG A 85 -10.23 -5.21 11.34
C ARG A 85 -10.03 -6.70 11.58
N TYR A 86 -9.26 -7.36 10.71
CA TYR A 86 -8.93 -8.78 10.82
C TYR A 86 -8.08 -9.06 12.06
N GLU A 87 -7.01 -8.28 12.26
CA GLU A 87 -6.13 -8.37 13.42
C GLU A 87 -6.91 -8.17 14.74
N ALA A 88 -7.68 -7.08 14.84
CA ALA A 88 -8.50 -6.80 16.02
C ALA A 88 -9.55 -7.89 16.31
N ARG A 89 -10.06 -8.59 15.29
CA ARG A 89 -10.94 -9.75 15.48
C ARG A 89 -10.17 -10.93 16.05
N ASN A 90 -9.01 -11.25 15.49
CA ASN A 90 -8.20 -12.39 15.93
C ASN A 90 -7.69 -12.19 17.35
N ASP A 91 -7.26 -10.99 17.70
CA ASP A 91 -6.83 -10.67 19.07
C ASP A 91 -7.97 -10.90 20.07
N ARG A 92 -9.20 -10.45 19.76
CA ARG A 92 -10.37 -10.68 20.62
C ARG A 92 -10.65 -12.17 20.82
N LEU A 93 -10.57 -12.96 19.76
CA LEU A 93 -10.77 -14.41 19.83
C LEU A 93 -9.69 -15.09 20.67
N MET A 94 -8.42 -14.74 20.45
CA MET A 94 -7.29 -15.26 21.22
C MET A 94 -7.43 -14.93 22.71
N GLN A 95 -7.81 -13.69 23.06
CA GLN A 95 -8.04 -13.30 24.45
C GLN A 95 -9.20 -14.09 25.09
N GLN A 96 -10.26 -14.36 24.34
CA GLN A 96 -11.39 -15.15 24.81
C GLN A 96 -11.00 -16.62 25.04
N GLU A 97 -10.22 -17.20 24.14
CA GLU A 97 -9.69 -18.56 24.26
C GLU A 97 -8.76 -18.70 25.47
N LEU A 98 -7.81 -17.77 25.65
CA LEU A 98 -6.91 -17.75 26.79
C LEU A 98 -7.67 -17.65 28.12
N LYS A 99 -8.62 -16.72 28.23
CA LYS A 99 -9.48 -16.59 29.43
C LYS A 99 -10.26 -17.86 29.72
N THR A 100 -10.77 -18.53 28.68
CA THR A 100 -11.50 -19.79 28.80
C THR A 100 -10.60 -20.91 29.27
N GLN A 101 -9.41 -21.05 28.69
CA GLN A 101 -8.42 -22.06 29.09
C GLN A 101 -7.96 -21.85 30.54
N GLN A 102 -7.66 -20.61 30.91
CA GLN A 102 -7.23 -20.26 32.26
C GLN A 102 -8.34 -20.52 33.28
N SER A 103 -9.59 -20.20 32.96
CA SER A 103 -10.75 -20.52 33.82
C SER A 103 -10.90 -22.04 34.02
N ARG A 104 -10.68 -22.83 32.96
CA ARG A 104 -10.71 -24.31 33.03
C ARG A 104 -9.58 -24.87 33.89
N GLN A 105 -8.37 -24.32 33.77
CA GLN A 105 -7.20 -24.72 34.58
C GLN A 105 -7.44 -24.39 36.06
N ASN A 106 -7.82 -23.14 36.36
CA ASN A 106 -8.14 -22.68 37.71
C ASN A 106 -9.22 -23.56 38.36
N ARG A 107 -10.29 -23.90 37.63
CA ARG A 107 -11.35 -24.79 38.14
C ARG A 107 -10.82 -26.19 38.46
N LYS A 108 -9.96 -26.77 37.61
CA LYS A 108 -9.33 -28.06 37.86
C LYS A 108 -8.42 -28.02 39.09
N GLU A 109 -7.64 -26.96 39.27
CA GLU A 109 -6.75 -26.77 40.41
C GLU A 109 -7.52 -26.59 41.72
N GLN A 110 -8.58 -25.77 41.71
CA GLN A 110 -9.47 -25.59 42.86
C GLN A 110 -10.10 -26.92 43.30
N LEU A 111 -10.58 -27.72 42.34
CA LEU A 111 -11.13 -29.06 42.62
C LEU A 111 -10.07 -29.97 43.25
N LYS A 112 -8.85 -30.02 42.70
CA LYS A 112 -7.73 -30.80 43.27
C LYS A 112 -7.38 -30.34 44.69
N ALA A 113 -7.32 -29.04 44.94
CA ALA A 113 -7.04 -28.50 46.27
C ALA A 113 -8.14 -28.83 47.29
N GLN A 114 -9.41 -28.77 46.88
CA GLN A 114 -10.54 -29.18 47.72
C GLN A 114 -10.49 -30.67 48.07
N ILE A 115 -10.17 -31.53 47.10
CA ILE A 115 -9.99 -32.97 47.33
C ILE A 115 -8.88 -33.23 48.34
N LYS A 116 -7.71 -32.58 48.17
CA LYS A 116 -6.56 -32.72 49.08
C LYS A 116 -6.85 -32.24 50.50
N LYS A 117 -7.63 -31.16 50.65
CA LYS A 117 -8.09 -30.68 51.98
C LYS A 117 -9.06 -31.66 52.64
N LYS A 118 -9.99 -32.24 51.89
CA LYS A 118 -10.92 -33.26 52.41
C LYS A 118 -10.18 -34.54 52.83
N SER A 119 -9.17 -34.97 52.09
CA SER A 119 -8.38 -36.16 52.43
C SER A 119 -7.41 -35.97 53.60
N ALA A 120 -7.11 -34.74 54.00
CA ALA A 120 -6.25 -34.43 55.14
C ALA A 120 -7.05 -34.18 56.45
N SER A 121 -8.38 -34.16 56.36
CA SER A 121 -9.31 -33.96 57.49
C SER A 121 -9.88 -35.28 58.04
N TYR A 122 -9.45 -36.42 57.50
CA TYR A 122 -9.82 -37.78 57.88
C TYR A 122 -8.55 -38.53 58.28
#